data_AF-A0A924ZTB7-F1
#
_entry.id   AF-A0A924ZTB7-F1
#
_cell.length_a   1.000
_cell.length_b   1.000
_cell.length_c   1.000
_cell.angle_alpha   90.00
_cell.angle_beta   90.00
_cell.angle_gamma   90.00
#
_symmetry.space_group_name_H-M   'P 1'
#
loop_
_entity.id
_entity.type
_entity.pdbx_description
1 polymer ?
#
loop_
_entity_poly.entity_id
_entity_poly.type
_entity_poly.pdbx_seq_one_letter_code
_entity_poly.pdbx_strand_id
1 'polypeptide(L)' 'VNKFQNPFRRPVAMTVFFLGTFMAIWLGFGATMPIDKAITLGLF' A
#
# COMPACT_ATOMS: atom_id res chain seq x y z
N VAL A 1 16.67 17.47 6.15
CA VAL A 1 16.26 16.04 6.22
C VAL A 1 15.81 15.74 7.64
N ASN A 2 14.63 15.15 7.84
CA ASN A 2 14.08 14.88 9.18
C ASN A 2 15.10 14.08 10.02
N LYS A 3 15.35 14.46 11.29
CA LYS A 3 16.41 13.89 12.15
C LYS A 3 15.98 12.60 12.86
N PHE A 4 14.69 12.37 13.00
CA PHE A 4 14.15 11.24 13.77
C PHE A 4 14.27 9.92 13.01
N GLN A 5 15.29 9.09 13.19
CA GLN A 5 15.38 7.84 12.42
C GLN A 5 14.31 6.80 12.80
N ASN A 6 13.86 6.80 14.06
CA ASN A 6 12.83 5.86 14.53
C ASN A 6 11.49 6.08 13.79
N PRO A 7 10.97 5.06 13.07
CA PRO A 7 9.69 5.15 12.36
C PRO A 7 8.51 5.51 13.26
N PHE A 8 8.50 5.03 14.52
CA PHE A 8 7.45 5.37 15.49
C PHE A 8 7.42 6.85 15.89
N ARG A 9 8.49 7.61 15.61
CA ARG A 9 8.53 9.08 15.78
C ARG A 9 8.27 9.84 14.47
N ARG A 10 7.89 9.12 13.41
CA ARG A 10 7.44 9.68 12.12
C ARG A 10 6.10 9.07 11.73
N PRO A 11 5.02 9.34 12.50
CA PRO A 11 3.72 8.72 12.26
C PRO A 11 3.21 8.96 10.82
N VAL A 12 3.40 10.17 10.29
CA VAL A 12 2.98 10.49 8.91
C VAL A 12 3.75 9.65 7.87
N ALA A 13 5.09 9.59 7.95
CA ALA A 13 5.87 8.82 6.99
C ALA A 13 5.56 7.31 7.08
N MET A 14 5.31 6.81 8.28
CA MET A 14 4.94 5.42 8.54
C MET A 14 3.57 5.07 7.95
N THR A 15 2.56 5.93 8.13
CA THR A 15 1.22 5.73 7.56
C THR A 15 1.23 5.75 6.03
N VAL A 16 1.92 6.72 5.42
CA VAL A 16 2.06 6.81 3.96
C VAL A 16 2.81 5.59 3.41
N PHE A 17 3.86 5.14 4.10
CA PHE A 17 4.59 3.93 3.72
C PHE A 17 3.67 2.70 3.72
N PHE A 18 2.95 2.44 4.80
CA PHE A 18 2.07 1.27 4.87
C PHE A 18 0.93 1.31 3.87
N LEU A 19 0.31 2.49 3.67
CA LEU A 19 -0.72 2.66 2.64
C LEU A 19 -0.16 2.38 1.25
N GLY A 20 1.03 2.93 0.94
CA GLY A 20 1.71 2.70 -0.33
C GLY A 20 2.08 1.24 -0.55
N THR A 21 2.61 0.56 0.47
CA THR A 21 2.92 -0.88 0.43
C THR A 21 1.67 -1.71 0.18
N PHE A 22 0.57 -1.41 0.89
CA PHE A 22 -0.69 -2.11 0.70
C PHE A 22 -1.23 -1.94 -0.73
N MET A 23 -1.26 -0.70 -1.23
CA MET A 23 -1.72 -0.41 -2.61
C MET A 23 -0.83 -1.06 -3.67
N ALA A 24 0.49 -1.07 -3.49
CA ALA A 24 1.41 -1.71 -4.43
C ALA A 24 1.17 -3.22 -4.52
N ILE A 25 0.97 -3.89 -3.38
CA ILE A 25 0.66 -5.31 -3.34
C ILE A 25 -0.73 -5.58 -3.95
N TRP A 26 -1.74 -4.78 -3.59
CA TRP A 26 -3.11 -4.92 -4.07
C TRP A 26 -3.19 -4.80 -5.60
N LEU A 27 -2.60 -3.74 -6.15
CA LEU A 27 -2.57 -3.51 -7.61
C LEU A 27 -1.67 -4.52 -8.33
N GLY A 28 -0.60 -5.00 -7.69
CA GLY A 28 0.24 -6.07 -8.22
C GLY A 28 -0.54 -7.36 -8.45
N PHE A 29 -1.36 -7.77 -7.47
CA PHE A 29 -2.25 -8.91 -7.66
C PHE A 29 -3.36 -8.62 -8.67
N GLY A 30 -3.94 -7.41 -8.64
CA GLY A 30 -4.98 -6.97 -9.57
C GLY A 30 -4.53 -7.02 -11.04
N ALA A 31 -3.24 -6.82 -11.32
CA ALA A 31 -2.67 -6.91 -12.66
C ALA A 31 -2.71 -8.32 -13.27
N THR A 32 -2.86 -9.37 -12.45
CA THR A 32 -2.93 -10.77 -12.91
C THR A 32 -4.36 -11.28 -13.08
N MET A 33 -5.36 -10.47 -12.70
CA MET A 33 -6.78 -10.81 -12.78
C MET A 33 -7.47 -10.10 -13.95
N PRO A 34 -8.65 -10.57 -14.39
CA PRO A 34 -9.48 -9.85 -15.36
C PRO A 34 -9.85 -8.46 -14.86
N ILE A 35 -10.00 -7.50 -15.79
CA ILE A 35 -10.23 -6.08 -15.48
C ILE A 35 -11.45 -5.85 -14.57
N ASP A 36 -12.49 -6.67 -14.72
CA ASP A 36 -13.73 -6.58 -13.92
C ASP A 36 -13.52 -6.94 -12.45
N LYS A 37 -12.42 -7.66 -12.14
CA LYS A 37 -12.07 -8.12 -10.78
C LYS A 37 -10.77 -7.51 -10.27
N ALA A 38 -10.06 -6.72 -11.08
CA ALA A 38 -8.74 -6.18 -10.74
C ALA A 38 -8.75 -5.31 -9.47
N ILE A 39 -9.85 -4.60 -9.20
CA ILE A 39 -9.97 -3.76 -7.99
C ILE A 39 -10.51 -4.54 -6.80
N THR A 40 -11.44 -5.48 -6.99
CA THR A 40 -12.05 -6.22 -5.89
C THR A 40 -11.27 -7.48 -5.51
N LEU A 41 -10.30 -7.88 -6.33
CA LEU A 41 -9.57 -9.15 -6.24
C LEU A 41 -10.49 -10.39 -6.14
N GLY A 42 -11.76 -10.25 -6.56
CA GLY A 42 -12.79 -11.28 -6.42
C GLY A 42 -13.29 -11.53 -4.99
N LEU A 43 -12.94 -10.66 -4.03
CA LEU A 43 -13.34 -10.78 -2.62
C LEU A 43 -14.67 -10.07 -2.29
N PHE A 44 -15.04 -9.09 -3.11
CA PHE A 44 -16.24 -8.26 -2.96
C PHE A 44 -16.95 -8.09 -4.30
#